data_AF-A0A520JHX1-F1
#
_entry.id   AF-A0A520JHX1-F1
#
_cell.length_a   1.000
_cell.length_b   1.000
_cell.length_c   1.000
_cell.angle_alpha   90.00
_cell.angle_beta   90.00
_cell.angle_gamma   90.00
#
_symmetry.space_group_name_H-M   'P 1'
#
loop_
_entity.id
_entity.type
_entity.pdbx_description
1 polymer ?
#
loop_
_entity_poly.entity_id
_entity_poly.type
_entity_poly.pdbx_seq_one_letter_code
_entity_poly.pdbx_strand_id
1 'polypeptide(L)'
;MNRERRDLIADVAIASLLAVMLGLAWSIGDWSALSALRLPDTDDVMRLQQVRDWLGGQSWDDLTQYRLGAGLPMHWSRLADLGPALLLFAATPLAGGHGAEVLAVIAWPILVFAGALLLVGRIARRLDPDATHTAMTVAAIAYPATTIFVPGRIDHHGLQLVLLLGATLAAMGKPTLSSGAITGALAATSLVVGMETMPFFAVLGTAALLGWVFADGEGDARIVGLGAGTLIGLGIGIMGFASRQWRYPACDGFTMQAATGLAIMAVVPLAAAVLGRHVPSARIRLAIVAALSLAAFAIARSLSPACESPYGGVPVVLQQLWLDQVGEAQSIVAASFGVAFGYCGVMLAGVVASAWLLRHRPRRNLVLLLALQCTAVAIAAGLRRS
;
A
#
# COMPACT_ATOMS: atom_id res chain seq x y z
N MET A 1 31.06 16.70 -1.69
CA MET A 1 29.80 15.93 -1.70
C MET A 1 28.62 16.90 -1.64
N ASN A 2 27.68 16.86 -2.60
CA ASN A 2 26.51 17.76 -2.62
C ASN A 2 25.71 17.64 -1.29
N ARG A 3 25.13 18.75 -0.80
CA ARG A 3 24.30 18.80 0.42
C ARG A 3 23.17 17.76 0.36
N GLU A 4 22.49 17.65 -0.77
CA GLU A 4 21.42 16.66 -0.96
C GLU A 4 21.90 15.21 -0.78
N ARG A 5 23.11 14.88 -1.24
CA ARG A 5 23.69 13.54 -1.06
C ARG A 5 24.04 13.29 0.41
N ARG A 6 24.52 14.30 1.14
CA ARG A 6 24.78 14.21 2.59
C ARG A 6 23.50 13.95 3.36
N ASP A 7 22.45 14.71 3.05
CA ASP A 7 21.14 14.59 3.70
C ASP A 7 20.54 13.20 3.44
N LEU A 8 20.62 12.69 2.21
CA LEU A 8 20.16 11.34 1.88
C LEU A 8 20.94 10.25 2.65
N ILE A 9 22.27 10.37 2.74
CA ILE A 9 23.08 9.40 3.50
C ILE A 9 22.68 9.41 4.98
N ALA A 10 22.49 10.59 5.57
CA ALA A 10 22.05 10.71 6.95
C ALA A 10 20.65 10.12 7.17
N ASP A 11 19.71 10.41 6.26
CA ASP A 11 18.33 9.90 6.33
C ASP A 11 18.32 8.36 6.23
N VAL A 12 19.09 7.78 5.32
CA VAL A 12 19.24 6.32 5.19
C VAL A 12 19.87 5.72 6.44
N ALA A 13 20.93 6.33 6.97
CA ALA A 13 21.61 5.83 8.17
C ALA A 13 20.67 5.82 9.39
N ILE A 14 19.91 6.90 9.60
CA ILE A 14 18.99 7.02 10.74
C ILE A 14 17.82 6.05 10.59
N ALA A 15 17.19 5.98 9.41
CA ALA A 15 16.10 5.04 9.16
C ALA A 15 16.55 3.59 9.37
N SER A 16 17.73 3.23 8.87
CA SER A 16 18.30 1.88 9.04
C SER A 16 18.63 1.59 10.50
N LEU A 17 19.23 2.55 11.21
CA LEU A 17 19.57 2.40 12.63
C LEU A 17 18.32 2.17 13.48
N LEU A 18 17.27 2.99 13.30
CA LEU A 18 16.01 2.86 14.03
C LEU A 18 15.34 1.51 13.74
N ALA A 19 15.24 1.12 12.47
CA ALA A 19 14.61 -0.13 12.07
C ALA A 19 15.37 -1.36 12.60
N VAL A 20 16.71 -1.37 12.49
CA VAL A 20 17.54 -2.48 12.99
C VAL A 20 17.50 -2.54 14.51
N MET A 21 17.61 -1.40 15.21
CA MET A 21 17.58 -1.38 16.67
C MET A 21 16.24 -1.92 17.22
N LEU A 22 15.11 -1.44 16.71
CA LEU A 22 13.79 -1.91 17.14
C LEU A 22 13.53 -3.34 16.68
N GLY A 23 13.88 -3.67 15.44
CA GLY A 23 13.76 -5.01 14.90
C GLY A 23 14.53 -6.06 15.68
N LEU A 24 15.76 -5.75 16.12
CA LEU A 24 16.54 -6.62 17.00
C LEU A 24 15.91 -6.71 18.38
N ALA A 25 15.46 -5.60 18.97
CA ALA A 25 14.79 -5.63 20.27
C ALA A 25 13.52 -6.51 20.26
N TRP A 26 12.68 -6.39 19.22
CA TRP A 26 11.52 -7.23 19.02
C TRP A 26 11.90 -8.69 18.76
N SER A 27 12.92 -8.94 17.94
CA SER A 27 13.41 -10.30 17.66
C SER A 27 13.92 -11.00 18.92
N ILE A 28 14.61 -10.26 19.81
CA ILE A 28 15.09 -10.79 21.09
C ILE A 28 13.91 -11.09 22.01
N GLY A 29 12.92 -10.19 22.08
CA GLY A 29 11.71 -10.39 22.88
C GLY A 29 10.92 -11.62 22.47
N ASP A 30 10.75 -11.83 21.16
CA ASP A 30 9.94 -12.91 20.59
C ASP A 30 10.77 -14.09 20.06
N TRP A 31 12.04 -14.19 20.44
CA TRP A 31 12.98 -15.15 19.87
C TRP A 31 12.46 -16.59 19.93
N SER A 32 11.86 -16.99 21.05
CA SER A 32 11.33 -18.35 21.22
C SER A 32 10.23 -18.71 20.21
N ALA A 33 9.40 -17.76 19.81
CA ALA A 33 8.37 -17.94 18.81
C ALA A 33 8.99 -17.92 17.40
N LEU A 34 9.83 -16.93 17.12
CA LEU A 34 10.49 -16.75 15.82
C LEU A 34 11.41 -17.92 15.45
N SER A 35 12.21 -18.42 16.39
CA SER A 35 13.07 -19.58 16.18
C SER A 35 12.27 -20.87 15.93
N ALA A 36 11.01 -20.91 16.37
CA ALA A 36 10.09 -22.01 16.08
C ALA A 36 9.20 -21.72 14.86
N LEU A 37 9.41 -20.60 14.16
CA LEU A 37 8.59 -20.10 13.05
C LEU A 37 7.09 -20.01 13.39
N ARG A 38 6.78 -19.67 14.65
CA ARG A 38 5.45 -19.29 15.09
C ARG A 38 5.28 -17.80 14.81
N LEU A 39 4.74 -17.49 13.64
CA LEU A 39 4.60 -16.11 13.17
C LEU A 39 3.37 -15.44 13.78
N PRO A 40 3.32 -14.09 13.82
CA PRO A 40 2.30 -13.37 14.58
C PRO A 40 0.87 -13.52 14.02
N ASP A 41 0.72 -13.69 12.71
CA ASP A 41 -0.57 -13.88 12.05
C ASP A 41 -0.59 -15.13 11.16
N THR A 42 -1.78 -15.69 10.91
CA THR A 42 -1.98 -16.80 9.97
C THR A 42 -1.56 -16.47 8.55
N ASP A 43 -1.69 -15.21 8.14
CA ASP A 43 -1.31 -14.77 6.81
C ASP A 43 0.21 -14.77 6.63
N ASP A 44 0.96 -14.44 7.68
CA ASP A 44 2.42 -14.55 7.69
C ASP A 44 2.86 -16.01 7.52
N VAL A 45 2.23 -16.94 8.24
CA VAL A 45 2.53 -18.38 8.14
C VAL A 45 2.21 -18.89 6.73
N MET A 46 1.06 -18.49 6.18
CA MET A 46 0.65 -18.89 4.84
C MET A 46 1.57 -18.32 3.77
N ARG A 47 2.02 -17.07 3.92
CA ARG A 47 3.00 -16.42 3.05
C ARG A 47 4.32 -17.16 3.02
N LEU A 48 4.87 -17.50 4.20
CA LEU A 48 6.11 -18.28 4.30
C LEU A 48 5.95 -19.62 3.57
N GLN A 49 4.77 -20.20 3.71
CA GLN A 49 4.47 -21.47 3.07
C GLN A 49 4.34 -21.38 1.55
N GLN A 50 3.72 -20.32 1.02
CA GLN A 50 3.69 -20.04 -0.42
C GLN A 50 5.11 -19.86 -0.99
N VAL A 51 6.00 -19.20 -0.25
CA VAL A 51 7.42 -19.06 -0.61
C VAL A 51 8.13 -20.41 -0.62
N ARG A 52 7.92 -21.26 0.40
CA ARG A 52 8.48 -22.62 0.45
C ARG A 52 8.05 -23.45 -0.75
N ASP A 53 6.77 -23.42 -1.08
CA ASP A 53 6.23 -24.22 -2.18
C ASP A 53 6.81 -23.77 -3.52
N TRP A 54 6.96 -22.45 -3.70
CA TRP A 54 7.61 -21.87 -4.87
C TRP A 54 9.03 -22.39 -5.05
N LEU A 55 9.86 -22.23 -4.02
CA LEU A 55 11.27 -22.61 -4.06
C LEU A 55 11.42 -24.13 -4.10
N GLY A 56 10.40 -24.87 -3.64
CA GLY A 56 10.27 -26.32 -3.75
C GLY A 56 9.77 -26.82 -5.11
N GLY A 57 9.52 -25.93 -6.09
CA GLY A 57 9.21 -26.29 -7.47
C GLY A 57 7.76 -26.03 -7.90
N GLN A 58 6.90 -25.46 -7.05
CA GLN A 58 5.57 -25.02 -7.48
C GLN A 58 5.69 -23.93 -8.55
N SER A 59 4.88 -24.06 -9.60
CA SER A 59 4.91 -23.13 -10.74
C SER A 59 4.61 -21.69 -10.30
N TRP A 60 5.23 -20.72 -10.99
CA TRP A 60 5.10 -19.29 -10.68
C TRP A 60 3.65 -18.76 -10.76
N ASP A 61 2.82 -19.28 -11.67
CA ASP A 61 1.41 -18.88 -11.79
C ASP A 61 0.47 -19.66 -10.86
N ASP A 62 0.97 -20.70 -10.19
CA ASP A 62 0.22 -21.54 -9.26
C ASP A 62 0.29 -21.00 -7.83
N LEU A 63 -0.83 -20.47 -7.34
CA LEU A 63 -1.01 -19.96 -5.98
C LEU A 63 -1.79 -20.94 -5.09
N THR A 64 -2.01 -22.18 -5.56
CA THR A 64 -2.81 -23.16 -4.84
C THR A 64 -2.06 -23.69 -3.62
N GLN A 65 -2.71 -23.63 -2.46
CA GLN A 65 -2.27 -24.25 -1.22
C GLN A 65 -2.89 -25.64 -1.12
N TYR A 66 -2.20 -26.63 -1.69
CA TYR A 66 -2.67 -28.03 -1.75
C TYR A 66 -2.85 -28.69 -0.37
N ARG A 67 -2.23 -28.11 0.67
CA ARG A 67 -2.38 -28.56 2.07
C ARG A 67 -3.71 -28.18 2.70
N LEU A 68 -4.46 -27.24 2.10
CA LEU A 68 -5.71 -26.73 2.65
C LEU A 68 -6.88 -27.36 1.90
N GLY A 69 -7.66 -28.18 2.61
CA GLY A 69 -8.83 -28.85 2.04
C GLY A 69 -8.47 -29.66 0.78
N ALA A 70 -9.19 -29.43 -0.32
CA ALA A 70 -8.92 -30.05 -1.62
C ALA A 70 -7.93 -29.24 -2.49
N GLY A 71 -7.21 -28.29 -1.89
CA GLY A 71 -6.41 -27.27 -2.57
C GLY A 71 -7.19 -25.96 -2.71
N LEU A 72 -6.67 -24.89 -2.09
CA LEU A 72 -7.27 -23.57 -2.12
C LEU A 72 -6.32 -22.55 -2.76
N PRO A 73 -6.72 -21.86 -3.84
CA PRO A 73 -5.90 -20.79 -4.40
C PRO A 73 -5.87 -19.58 -3.47
N MET A 74 -4.67 -19.08 -3.18
CA MET A 74 -4.51 -17.80 -2.48
C MET A 74 -4.82 -16.64 -3.41
N HIS A 75 -5.45 -15.59 -2.87
CA HIS A 75 -5.77 -14.37 -3.60
C HIS A 75 -4.56 -13.42 -3.75
N TRP A 76 -3.46 -13.70 -3.05
CA TRP A 76 -2.23 -12.91 -3.10
C TRP A 76 -1.37 -13.24 -4.30
N SER A 77 -0.89 -12.23 -5.02
CA SER A 77 0.17 -12.45 -6.01
C SER A 77 1.52 -12.74 -5.35
N ARG A 78 2.47 -13.23 -6.16
CA ARG A 78 3.85 -13.48 -5.74
C ARG A 78 4.71 -12.24 -5.56
N LEU A 79 4.19 -11.04 -5.81
CA LEU A 79 5.00 -9.82 -5.73
C LEU A 79 5.53 -9.60 -4.30
N ALA A 80 4.69 -9.84 -3.29
CA ALA A 80 5.11 -9.76 -1.88
C ALA A 80 6.03 -10.92 -1.45
N ASP A 81 6.03 -12.03 -2.19
CA ASP A 81 6.87 -13.21 -1.90
C ASP A 81 8.34 -12.98 -2.28
N LEU A 82 8.61 -12.10 -3.24
CA LEU A 82 9.96 -11.89 -3.81
C LEU A 82 11.00 -11.52 -2.75
N GLY A 83 10.64 -10.64 -1.81
CA GLY A 83 11.53 -10.19 -0.75
C GLY A 83 11.95 -11.31 0.20
N PRO A 84 10.99 -11.95 0.89
CA PRO A 84 11.27 -13.12 1.74
C PRO A 84 11.98 -14.25 0.99
N ALA A 85 11.55 -14.56 -0.25
CA ALA A 85 12.15 -15.63 -1.05
C ALA A 85 13.62 -15.35 -1.40
N LEU A 86 13.97 -14.10 -1.75
CA LEU A 86 15.36 -13.73 -2.03
C LEU A 86 16.26 -13.93 -0.81
N LEU A 87 15.81 -13.50 0.37
CA LEU A 87 16.56 -13.65 1.62
C LEU A 87 16.74 -15.12 2.00
N LEU A 88 15.65 -15.89 1.91
CA LEU A 88 15.66 -17.33 2.19
C LEU A 88 16.62 -18.05 1.23
N PHE A 89 16.47 -17.83 -0.07
CA PHE A 89 17.34 -18.44 -1.09
C PHE A 89 18.81 -18.11 -0.87
N ALA A 90 19.15 -16.83 -0.65
CA ALA A 90 20.52 -16.37 -0.47
C ALA A 90 21.16 -16.90 0.82
N ALA A 91 20.37 -17.06 1.90
CA ALA A 91 20.86 -17.52 3.19
C ALA A 91 20.92 -19.05 3.32
N THR A 92 20.18 -19.79 2.52
CA THR A 92 20.09 -21.26 2.59
C THR A 92 21.46 -21.96 2.57
N PRO A 93 22.43 -21.59 1.70
CA PRO A 93 23.75 -22.23 1.69
C PRO A 93 24.57 -22.01 2.97
N LEU A 94 24.29 -20.94 3.72
CA LEU A 94 25.06 -20.53 4.89
C LEU A 94 24.42 -20.97 6.20
N ALA A 95 23.08 -20.92 6.28
CA ALA A 95 22.32 -21.13 7.52
C ALA A 95 21.47 -22.42 7.51
N GLY A 96 21.46 -23.17 6.41
CA GLY A 96 20.52 -24.27 6.18
C GLY A 96 19.08 -23.78 5.97
N GLY A 97 18.16 -24.70 5.66
CA GLY A 97 16.77 -24.33 5.34
C GLY A 97 16.06 -23.60 6.49
N HIS A 98 16.08 -24.18 7.69
CA HIS A 98 15.42 -23.58 8.86
C HIS A 98 16.04 -22.25 9.28
N GLY A 99 17.38 -22.15 9.33
CA GLY A 99 18.06 -20.91 9.70
C GLY A 99 17.81 -19.79 8.67
N ALA A 100 17.73 -20.14 7.38
CA ALA A 100 17.40 -19.18 6.32
C ALA A 100 15.97 -18.67 6.40
N GLU A 101 15.01 -19.51 6.79
CA GLU A 101 13.62 -19.10 7.04
C GLU A 101 13.53 -18.14 8.23
N VAL A 102 14.17 -18.49 9.37
CA VAL A 102 14.22 -17.62 10.55
C VAL A 102 14.86 -16.27 10.19
N LEU A 103 15.94 -16.27 9.42
CA LEU A 103 16.56 -15.04 8.92
C LEU A 103 15.60 -14.24 8.03
N ALA A 104 14.93 -14.87 7.07
CA ALA A 104 14.04 -14.20 6.14
C ALA A 104 12.86 -13.53 6.86
N VAL A 105 12.22 -14.23 7.81
CA VAL A 105 11.08 -13.68 8.56
C VAL A 105 11.47 -12.57 9.53
N ILE A 106 12.73 -12.49 9.95
CA ILE A 106 13.26 -11.39 10.77
C ILE A 106 13.71 -10.21 9.89
N ALA A 107 14.52 -10.48 8.87
CA ALA A 107 15.18 -9.44 8.10
C ALA A 107 14.22 -8.72 7.15
N TRP A 108 13.26 -9.43 6.53
CA TRP A 108 12.34 -8.81 5.58
C TRP A 108 11.52 -7.66 6.21
N PRO A 109 10.79 -7.86 7.34
CA PRO A 109 10.01 -6.78 7.93
C PRO A 109 10.86 -5.58 8.34
N ILE A 110 12.09 -5.82 8.83
CA ILE A 110 13.06 -4.77 9.20
C ILE A 110 13.46 -3.93 7.98
N LEU A 111 13.71 -4.56 6.84
CA LEU A 111 14.07 -3.85 5.60
C LEU A 111 12.91 -3.00 5.09
N VAL A 112 11.69 -3.55 5.12
CA VAL A 112 10.48 -2.80 4.73
C VAL A 112 10.24 -1.64 5.69
N PHE A 113 10.46 -1.84 7.00
CA PHE A 113 10.35 -0.78 8.00
C PHE A 113 11.36 0.34 7.80
N ALA A 114 12.62 0.02 7.51
CA ALA A 114 13.65 1.00 7.16
C ALA A 114 13.23 1.83 5.93
N GLY A 115 12.65 1.18 4.92
CA GLY A 115 12.06 1.84 3.75
C GLY A 115 10.93 2.81 4.11
N ALA A 116 10.01 2.38 4.98
CA ALA A 116 8.92 3.23 5.46
C ALA A 116 9.43 4.45 6.24
N LEU A 117 10.36 4.26 7.18
CA LEU A 117 10.96 5.35 7.96
C LEU A 117 11.70 6.34 7.07
N LEU A 118 12.47 5.85 6.10
CA LEU A 118 13.14 6.69 5.12
C LEU A 118 12.11 7.56 4.38
N LEU A 119 11.04 6.96 3.84
CA LEU A 119 10.02 7.69 3.09
C LEU A 119 9.27 8.71 3.96
N VAL A 120 8.94 8.37 5.22
CA VAL A 120 8.38 9.31 6.18
C VAL A 120 9.30 10.52 6.36
N GLY A 121 10.59 10.29 6.60
CA GLY A 121 11.55 11.39 6.70
C GLY A 121 11.67 12.19 5.41
N ARG A 122 11.62 11.55 4.24
CA ARG A 122 11.64 12.26 2.95
C ARG A 122 10.40 13.13 2.73
N ILE A 123 9.23 12.67 3.17
CA ILE A 123 7.98 13.43 3.19
C ILE A 123 8.09 14.61 4.17
N ALA A 124 8.55 14.36 5.40
CA ALA A 124 8.75 15.39 6.41
C ALA A 124 9.70 16.48 5.92
N ARG A 125 10.83 16.12 5.29
CA ARG A 125 11.80 17.05 4.72
C ARG A 125 11.21 17.99 3.66
N ARG A 126 10.18 17.55 2.92
CA ARG A 126 9.45 18.41 1.95
C ARG A 126 8.54 19.44 2.63
N LEU A 127 8.17 19.21 3.89
CA LEU A 127 7.40 20.14 4.70
C LEU A 127 8.32 21.05 5.51
N ASP A 128 9.26 20.44 6.22
CA ASP A 128 10.21 21.08 7.11
C ASP A 128 11.48 20.20 7.24
N PRO A 129 12.63 20.63 6.68
CA PRO A 129 13.87 19.87 6.77
C PRO A 129 14.33 19.57 8.20
N ASP A 130 14.06 20.45 9.16
CA ASP A 130 14.52 20.32 10.54
C ASP A 130 13.71 19.27 11.31
N ALA A 131 12.47 19.00 10.87
CA ALA A 131 11.60 17.98 11.46
C ALA A 131 11.89 16.56 10.95
N THR A 132 12.81 16.39 9.99
CA THR A 132 13.01 15.11 9.28
C THR A 132 13.29 13.93 10.23
N HIS A 133 14.28 14.08 11.10
CA HIS A 133 14.70 13.00 12.01
C HIS A 133 13.72 12.81 13.16
N THR A 134 13.10 13.89 13.64
CA THR A 134 12.00 13.79 14.62
C THR A 134 10.81 13.01 14.06
N ALA A 135 10.42 13.25 12.80
CA ALA A 135 9.35 12.50 12.16
C ALA A 135 9.68 11.02 12.02
N MET A 136 10.93 10.67 11.67
CA MET A 136 11.39 9.27 11.65
C MET A 136 11.30 8.63 13.04
N THR A 137 11.78 9.31 14.09
CA THR A 137 11.72 8.80 15.46
C THR A 137 10.28 8.61 15.93
N VAL A 138 9.40 9.58 15.70
CA VAL A 138 7.96 9.47 16.05
C VAL A 138 7.31 8.31 15.31
N ALA A 139 7.58 8.15 14.01
CA ALA A 139 7.07 7.02 13.24
C ALA A 139 7.62 5.68 13.73
N ALA A 140 8.89 5.63 14.16
CA ALA A 140 9.52 4.42 14.66
C ALA A 140 8.90 3.90 15.97
N ILE A 141 8.33 4.79 16.77
CA ILE A 141 7.68 4.45 18.05
C ILE A 141 6.15 4.55 18.00
N ALA A 142 5.56 4.70 16.81
CA ALA A 142 4.12 4.90 16.61
C ALA A 142 3.31 3.60 16.78
N TYR A 143 3.40 2.96 17.95
CA TYR A 143 2.56 1.83 18.31
C TYR A 143 1.08 2.26 18.40
N PRO A 144 0.11 1.46 17.91
CA PRO A 144 0.25 0.13 17.31
C PRO A 144 0.49 0.12 15.78
N ALA A 145 0.68 1.26 15.11
CA ALA A 145 0.91 1.28 13.66
C ALA A 145 2.20 0.55 13.24
N THR A 146 3.18 0.44 14.13
CA THR A 146 4.44 -0.29 13.89
C THR A 146 4.29 -1.81 13.94
N THR A 147 3.15 -2.35 14.40
CA THR A 147 2.97 -3.81 14.54
C THR A 147 3.01 -4.56 13.22
N ILE A 148 2.78 -3.91 12.08
CA ILE A 148 2.88 -4.52 10.74
C ILE A 148 4.34 -4.74 10.28
N PHE A 149 5.31 -4.27 11.06
CA PHE A 149 6.74 -4.34 10.76
C PHE A 149 7.53 -5.20 11.74
N VAL A 150 6.87 -5.77 12.76
CA VAL A 150 7.59 -6.60 13.74
C VAL A 150 8.11 -7.86 13.05
N PRO A 151 9.29 -8.38 13.45
CA PRO A 151 9.80 -9.66 12.98
C PRO A 151 8.72 -10.74 12.98
N GLY A 152 8.68 -11.51 11.90
CA GLY A 152 7.63 -12.48 11.63
C GLY A 152 6.46 -11.95 10.80
N ARG A 153 6.22 -10.63 10.73
CA ARG A 153 5.19 -10.00 9.87
C ARG A 153 5.64 -9.89 8.42
N ILE A 154 5.62 -10.99 7.70
CA ILE A 154 6.05 -11.06 6.30
C ILE A 154 4.91 -10.87 5.30
N ASP A 155 3.68 -10.67 5.78
CA ASP A 155 2.54 -10.37 4.92
C ASP A 155 2.66 -9.00 4.20
N HIS A 156 1.74 -8.73 3.26
CA HIS A 156 1.86 -7.66 2.26
C HIS A 156 1.62 -6.25 2.77
N HIS A 157 1.01 -6.08 3.94
CA HIS A 157 0.65 -4.77 4.49
C HIS A 157 1.81 -3.78 4.60
N GLY A 158 2.98 -4.24 5.08
CA GLY A 158 4.17 -3.40 5.20
C GLY A 158 4.66 -2.91 3.84
N LEU A 159 4.65 -3.78 2.83
CA LEU A 159 5.04 -3.44 1.46
C LEU A 159 4.09 -2.41 0.84
N GLN A 160 2.77 -2.60 1.01
CA GLN A 160 1.78 -1.64 0.53
C GLN A 160 1.94 -0.25 1.17
N LEU A 161 2.28 -0.18 2.47
CA LEU A 161 2.54 1.10 3.12
C LEU A 161 3.77 1.81 2.51
N VAL A 162 4.84 1.08 2.21
CA VAL A 162 6.02 1.63 1.52
C VAL A 162 5.65 2.15 0.13
N LEU A 163 4.85 1.40 -0.65
CA LEU A 163 4.38 1.83 -1.96
C LEU A 163 3.54 3.11 -1.88
N LEU A 164 2.62 3.18 -0.92
CA LEU A 164 1.77 4.35 -0.68
C LEU A 164 2.59 5.58 -0.26
N LEU A 165 3.56 5.41 0.65
CA LEU A 165 4.46 6.49 1.06
C LEU A 165 5.32 6.99 -0.11
N GLY A 166 5.81 6.08 -0.95
CA GLY A 166 6.55 6.41 -2.17
C GLY A 166 5.70 7.22 -3.15
N ALA A 167 4.46 6.80 -3.37
CA ALA A 167 3.50 7.49 -4.24
C ALA A 167 3.13 8.87 -3.69
N THR A 168 2.97 8.98 -2.36
CA THR A 168 2.72 10.25 -1.67
C THR A 168 3.90 11.22 -1.86
N LEU A 169 5.14 10.75 -1.69
CA LEU A 169 6.35 11.56 -1.90
C LEU A 169 6.47 12.05 -3.35
N ALA A 170 6.12 11.20 -4.33
CA ALA A 170 6.07 11.56 -5.74
C ALA A 170 4.98 12.62 -6.01
N ALA A 171 3.78 12.43 -5.48
CA ALA A 171 2.64 13.34 -5.63
C ALA A 171 2.87 14.73 -4.99
N MET A 172 3.65 14.80 -3.91
CA MET A 172 4.09 16.06 -3.28
C MET A 172 5.15 16.83 -4.09
N GLY A 173 5.71 16.21 -5.15
CA GLY A 173 6.72 16.80 -6.01
C GLY A 173 6.18 17.84 -6.99
N LYS A 174 7.08 18.32 -7.87
CA LYS A 174 6.70 19.16 -9.02
C LYS A 174 5.80 18.35 -9.97
N PRO A 175 4.80 18.97 -10.62
CA PRO A 175 3.87 18.27 -11.49
C PRO A 175 4.51 17.92 -12.85
N THR A 176 5.35 16.89 -12.87
CA THR A 176 6.05 16.40 -14.06
C THR A 176 5.48 15.05 -14.55
N LEU A 177 5.80 14.68 -15.78
CA LEU A 177 5.49 13.35 -16.33
C LEU A 177 6.00 12.23 -15.42
N SER A 178 7.24 12.34 -14.97
CA SER A 178 7.87 11.37 -14.07
C SER A 178 7.13 11.26 -12.74
N SER A 179 6.74 12.39 -12.11
CA SER A 179 6.00 12.35 -10.84
C SER A 179 4.66 11.63 -10.97
N GLY A 180 3.94 11.85 -12.09
CA GLY A 180 2.70 11.16 -12.40
C GLY A 180 2.94 9.68 -12.67
N ALA A 181 3.91 9.36 -13.53
CA ALA A 181 4.24 8.00 -13.92
C ALA A 181 4.65 7.14 -12.73
N ILE A 182 5.46 7.68 -11.81
CA ILE A 182 5.83 6.98 -10.57
C ILE A 182 4.59 6.76 -9.69
N THR A 183 3.75 7.78 -9.51
CA THR A 183 2.51 7.65 -8.71
C THR A 183 1.59 6.57 -9.28
N GLY A 184 1.37 6.56 -10.60
CA GLY A 184 0.52 5.59 -11.27
C GLY A 184 1.11 4.18 -11.28
N ALA A 185 2.41 4.05 -11.54
CA ALA A 185 3.10 2.76 -11.49
C ALA A 185 3.02 2.16 -10.09
N LEU A 186 3.22 2.95 -9.03
CA LEU A 186 3.08 2.49 -7.65
C LEU A 186 1.63 2.10 -7.30
N ALA A 187 0.63 2.76 -7.89
CA ALA A 187 -0.77 2.35 -7.74
C ALA A 187 -1.01 0.96 -8.34
N ALA A 188 -0.53 0.73 -9.56
CA ALA A 188 -0.62 -0.58 -10.22
C ALA A 188 0.16 -1.66 -9.45
N THR A 189 1.40 -1.37 -9.03
CA THR A 189 2.21 -2.27 -8.20
C THR A 189 1.49 -2.59 -6.90
N SER A 190 0.89 -1.59 -6.24
CA SER A 190 0.16 -1.83 -5.01
C SER A 190 -1.06 -2.72 -5.25
N LEU A 191 -1.80 -2.54 -6.37
CA LEU A 191 -2.91 -3.43 -6.73
C LEU A 191 -2.45 -4.87 -6.98
N VAL A 192 -1.29 -5.05 -7.63
CA VAL A 192 -0.69 -6.39 -7.81
C VAL A 192 -0.43 -7.05 -6.46
N VAL A 193 -0.03 -6.27 -5.45
CA VAL A 193 0.12 -6.76 -4.09
C VAL A 193 -1.25 -7.06 -3.44
N GLY A 194 -2.20 -6.13 -3.52
CA GLY A 194 -3.53 -6.22 -2.94
C GLY A 194 -4.33 -4.91 -3.13
N MET A 195 -5.64 -4.94 -2.88
CA MET A 195 -6.54 -3.81 -3.18
C MET A 195 -6.83 -2.86 -2.01
N GLU A 196 -6.38 -3.20 -0.81
CA GLU A 196 -6.71 -2.56 0.47
C GLU A 196 -6.34 -1.07 0.47
N THR A 197 -5.25 -0.71 -0.20
CA THR A 197 -4.78 0.67 -0.27
C THR A 197 -5.31 1.47 -1.45
N MET A 198 -6.13 0.89 -2.32
CA MET A 198 -6.68 1.57 -3.50
C MET A 198 -7.44 2.87 -3.19
N PRO A 199 -8.19 3.00 -2.09
CA PRO A 199 -8.80 4.28 -1.72
C PRO A 199 -7.78 5.42 -1.56
N PHE A 200 -6.59 5.14 -1.03
CA PHE A 200 -5.53 6.15 -0.90
C PHE A 200 -4.97 6.56 -2.27
N PHE A 201 -4.78 5.62 -3.18
CA PHE A 201 -4.37 5.92 -4.56
C PHE A 201 -5.45 6.71 -5.32
N ALA A 202 -6.74 6.47 -5.05
CA ALA A 202 -7.82 7.29 -5.58
C ALA A 202 -7.73 8.76 -5.08
N VAL A 203 -7.36 8.98 -3.82
CA VAL A 203 -7.07 10.33 -3.28
C VAL A 203 -5.89 10.97 -3.98
N LEU A 204 -4.79 10.24 -4.18
CA LEU A 204 -3.61 10.74 -4.90
C LEU A 204 -3.96 11.14 -6.35
N GLY A 205 -4.71 10.29 -7.06
CA GLY A 205 -5.18 10.57 -8.42
C GLY A 205 -6.15 11.75 -8.48
N THR A 206 -7.06 11.86 -7.51
CA THR A 206 -7.99 12.99 -7.39
C THR A 206 -7.23 14.29 -7.15
N ALA A 207 -6.26 14.29 -6.24
CA ALA A 207 -5.39 15.45 -6.01
C ALA A 207 -4.57 15.81 -7.26
N ALA A 208 -4.19 14.81 -8.07
CA ALA A 208 -3.51 15.03 -9.33
C ALA A 208 -4.40 15.80 -10.33
N LEU A 209 -5.64 15.34 -10.49
CA LEU A 209 -6.66 15.91 -11.38
C LEU A 209 -7.11 17.30 -10.90
N LEU A 210 -7.44 17.48 -9.62
CA LEU A 210 -7.82 18.78 -9.07
C LEU A 210 -6.70 19.81 -9.21
N GLY A 211 -5.45 19.39 -8.99
CA GLY A 211 -4.31 20.26 -9.23
C GLY A 211 -4.22 20.73 -10.69
N TRP A 212 -4.56 19.87 -11.66
CA TRP A 212 -4.61 20.24 -13.08
C TRP A 212 -5.82 21.13 -13.43
N VAL A 213 -6.98 20.89 -12.81
CA VAL A 213 -8.20 21.70 -12.99
C VAL A 213 -7.96 23.15 -12.57
N PHE A 214 -7.29 23.37 -11.44
CA PHE A 214 -7.16 24.70 -10.82
C PHE A 214 -5.84 25.43 -11.09
N ALA A 215 -4.86 24.80 -11.75
CA ALA A 215 -3.55 25.42 -12.02
C ALA A 215 -3.41 25.94 -13.47
N ASP A 216 -4.50 26.40 -14.10
CA ASP A 216 -4.56 27.02 -15.44
C ASP A 216 -3.92 26.25 -16.62
N GLY A 217 -3.46 25.01 -16.43
CA GLY A 217 -2.88 24.14 -17.47
C GLY A 217 -1.54 23.56 -17.04
N GLU A 218 -0.99 24.01 -15.92
CA GLU A 218 0.16 23.37 -15.30
C GLU A 218 -0.23 21.96 -14.81
N GLY A 219 0.52 20.96 -15.27
CA GLY A 219 0.37 19.58 -14.82
C GLY A 219 -0.27 18.61 -15.82
N ASP A 220 -0.47 19.00 -17.08
CA ASP A 220 -0.78 18.07 -18.19
C ASP A 220 0.14 16.85 -18.16
N ALA A 221 1.45 17.11 -18.08
CA ALA A 221 2.46 16.08 -17.99
C ALA A 221 2.22 15.13 -16.80
N ARG A 222 1.83 15.64 -15.63
CA ARG A 222 1.57 14.82 -14.45
C ARG A 222 0.37 13.90 -14.64
N ILE A 223 -0.76 14.41 -15.16
CA ILE A 223 -1.95 13.57 -15.35
C ILE A 223 -1.75 12.56 -16.49
N VAL A 224 -1.03 12.94 -17.56
CA VAL A 224 -0.59 11.99 -18.61
C VAL A 224 0.29 10.90 -18.01
N GLY A 225 1.28 11.30 -17.20
CA GLY A 225 2.15 10.37 -16.50
C GLY A 225 1.38 9.44 -15.59
N LEU A 226 0.42 9.95 -14.82
CA LEU A 226 -0.40 9.16 -13.91
C LEU A 226 -1.15 8.04 -14.65
N GLY A 227 -1.88 8.39 -15.72
CA GLY A 227 -2.60 7.39 -16.50
C GLY A 227 -1.67 6.40 -17.19
N ALA A 228 -0.63 6.89 -17.88
CA ALA A 228 0.31 6.05 -18.60
C ALA A 228 1.10 5.12 -17.66
N GLY A 229 1.60 5.63 -16.53
CA GLY A 229 2.31 4.86 -15.52
C GLY A 229 1.43 3.78 -14.90
N THR A 230 0.15 4.08 -14.65
CA THR A 230 -0.81 3.08 -14.15
C THR A 230 -1.04 1.97 -15.17
N LEU A 231 -1.32 2.32 -16.43
CA LEU A 231 -1.58 1.32 -17.49
C LEU A 231 -0.35 0.47 -17.81
N ILE A 232 0.83 1.08 -17.90
CA ILE A 232 2.10 0.36 -18.13
C ILE A 232 2.42 -0.55 -16.94
N GLY A 233 2.33 -0.01 -15.71
CA GLY A 233 2.55 -0.78 -14.49
C GLY A 233 1.59 -1.96 -14.38
N LEU A 234 0.32 -1.75 -14.75
CA LEU A 234 -0.69 -2.81 -14.77
C LEU A 234 -0.41 -3.85 -15.85
N GLY A 235 0.03 -3.45 -17.05
CA GLY A 235 0.45 -4.37 -18.10
C GLY A 235 1.61 -5.27 -17.65
N ILE A 236 2.64 -4.68 -17.02
CA ILE A 236 3.75 -5.42 -16.41
C ILE A 236 3.23 -6.35 -15.30
N GLY A 237 2.34 -5.86 -14.44
CA GLY A 237 1.71 -6.63 -13.37
C GLY A 237 0.97 -7.86 -13.89
N ILE A 238 0.14 -7.69 -14.93
CA ILE A 238 -0.61 -8.79 -15.54
C ILE A 238 0.35 -9.82 -16.15
N MET A 239 1.34 -9.36 -16.92
CA MET A 239 2.31 -10.26 -17.55
C MET A 239 3.16 -11.02 -16.53
N GLY A 240 3.50 -10.37 -15.41
CA GLY A 240 4.37 -10.92 -14.39
C GLY A 240 3.66 -11.72 -13.30
N PHE A 241 2.40 -11.43 -12.99
CA PHE A 241 1.76 -11.89 -11.74
C PHE A 241 0.31 -12.37 -11.89
N ALA A 242 -0.27 -12.39 -13.09
CA ALA A 242 -1.57 -13.04 -13.29
C ALA A 242 -1.44 -14.54 -13.00
N SER A 243 -2.23 -15.05 -12.05
CA SER A 243 -2.23 -16.45 -11.65
C SER A 243 -3.12 -17.32 -12.54
N ARG A 244 -3.10 -18.63 -12.33
CA ARG A 244 -4.08 -19.56 -12.94
C ARG A 244 -5.53 -19.19 -12.64
N GLN A 245 -5.76 -18.49 -11.53
CA GLN A 245 -7.08 -18.03 -11.09
C GLN A 245 -7.38 -16.58 -11.50
N TRP A 246 -6.62 -16.01 -12.45
CA TRP A 246 -6.79 -14.63 -12.91
C TRP A 246 -8.23 -14.26 -13.28
N ARG A 247 -9.00 -15.21 -13.82
CA ARG A 247 -10.40 -15.01 -14.26
C ARG A 247 -11.43 -15.33 -13.18
N TYR A 248 -11.01 -15.74 -11.98
CA TYR A 248 -11.92 -16.02 -10.88
C TYR A 248 -12.68 -14.73 -10.51
N PRO A 249 -14.02 -14.75 -10.42
CA PRO A 249 -14.83 -13.55 -10.28
C PRO A 249 -14.85 -13.03 -8.83
N ALA A 250 -13.67 -12.76 -8.27
CA ALA A 250 -13.49 -12.13 -6.97
C ALA A 250 -12.74 -10.82 -7.09
N CYS A 251 -12.87 -10.00 -6.07
CA CYS A 251 -12.19 -8.73 -5.95
C CYS A 251 -11.78 -8.56 -4.49
N ASP A 252 -10.94 -9.49 -4.06
CA ASP A 252 -10.22 -9.55 -2.78
C ASP A 252 -8.71 -9.74 -3.02
N GLY A 253 -8.25 -9.72 -4.28
CA GLY A 253 -6.85 -9.89 -4.68
C GLY A 253 -6.57 -9.41 -6.09
N PHE A 254 -5.42 -9.79 -6.66
CA PHE A 254 -5.02 -9.38 -8.02
C PHE A 254 -5.69 -10.25 -9.10
N THR A 255 -6.95 -9.93 -9.41
CA THR A 255 -7.78 -10.60 -10.42
C THR A 255 -8.04 -9.69 -11.64
N MET A 256 -8.59 -10.29 -12.70
CA MET A 256 -9.06 -9.56 -13.89
C MET A 256 -10.02 -8.42 -13.51
N GLN A 257 -10.89 -8.62 -12.53
CA GLN A 257 -11.90 -7.67 -12.08
C GLN A 257 -11.25 -6.44 -11.46
N ALA A 258 -10.30 -6.65 -10.54
CA ALA A 258 -9.57 -5.57 -9.91
C ALA A 258 -8.73 -4.79 -10.94
N ALA A 259 -8.05 -5.49 -11.84
CA ALA A 259 -7.24 -4.88 -12.89
C ALA A 259 -8.06 -4.12 -13.94
N THR A 260 -9.19 -4.67 -14.39
CA THR A 260 -10.11 -3.98 -15.29
C THR A 260 -10.62 -2.68 -14.66
N GLY A 261 -11.01 -2.73 -13.38
CA GLY A 261 -11.43 -1.54 -12.65
C GLY A 261 -10.35 -0.45 -12.63
N LEU A 262 -9.11 -0.80 -12.27
CA LEU A 262 -8.00 0.15 -12.26
C LEU A 262 -7.65 0.66 -13.67
N ALA A 263 -7.67 -0.20 -14.69
CA ALA A 263 -7.40 0.19 -16.07
C ALA A 263 -8.39 1.25 -16.57
N ILE A 264 -9.69 1.05 -16.31
CA ILE A 264 -10.75 2.01 -16.67
C ILE A 264 -10.53 3.34 -15.95
N MET A 265 -10.23 3.31 -14.65
CA MET A 265 -9.95 4.53 -13.89
C MET A 265 -8.68 5.25 -14.36
N ALA A 266 -7.67 4.52 -14.84
CA ALA A 266 -6.43 5.08 -15.37
C ALA A 266 -6.61 5.82 -16.71
N VAL A 267 -7.69 5.55 -17.46
CA VAL A 267 -8.03 6.29 -18.69
C VAL A 267 -8.50 7.71 -18.39
N VAL A 268 -9.12 7.96 -17.23
CA VAL A 268 -9.65 9.27 -16.84
C VAL A 268 -8.61 10.39 -16.95
N PRO A 269 -7.42 10.31 -16.34
CA PRO A 269 -6.43 11.38 -16.45
C PRO A 269 -5.86 11.55 -17.88
N LEU A 270 -5.83 10.49 -18.70
CA LEU A 270 -5.42 10.58 -20.11
C LEU A 270 -6.48 11.30 -20.95
N ALA A 271 -7.73 10.91 -20.80
CA ALA A 271 -8.87 11.53 -21.47
C ALA A 271 -9.03 13.00 -21.05
N ALA A 272 -8.86 13.31 -19.77
CA ALA A 272 -8.88 14.68 -19.26
C ALA A 272 -7.78 15.54 -19.90
N ALA A 273 -6.55 15.00 -20.04
CA ALA A 273 -5.46 15.69 -20.71
C ALA A 273 -5.77 16.00 -22.17
N VAL A 274 -6.38 15.06 -22.90
CA VAL A 274 -6.74 15.27 -24.32
C VAL A 274 -7.89 16.27 -24.48
N LEU A 275 -8.97 16.10 -23.72
CA LEU A 275 -10.19 16.91 -23.86
C LEU A 275 -10.05 18.31 -23.26
N GLY A 276 -9.21 18.46 -22.24
CA GLY A 276 -9.07 19.71 -21.49
C GLY A 276 -7.89 20.60 -21.86
N ARG A 277 -6.95 20.12 -22.70
CA ARG A 277 -5.69 20.84 -23.01
C ARG A 277 -5.87 22.28 -23.50
N HIS A 278 -6.96 22.57 -24.22
CA HIS A 278 -7.25 23.90 -24.78
C HIS A 278 -8.40 24.61 -24.04
N VAL A 279 -8.88 24.05 -22.92
CA VAL A 279 -9.99 24.62 -22.15
C VAL A 279 -9.41 25.54 -21.09
N PRO A 280 -9.63 26.86 -21.12
CA PRO A 280 -9.09 27.77 -20.11
C PRO A 280 -9.93 27.80 -18.82
N SER A 281 -11.20 27.42 -18.88
CA SER A 281 -12.11 27.50 -17.74
C SER A 281 -11.96 26.32 -16.79
N ALA A 282 -11.55 26.59 -15.55
CA ALA A 282 -11.50 25.59 -14.47
C ALA A 282 -12.86 24.91 -14.23
N ARG A 283 -13.99 25.63 -14.40
CA ARG A 283 -15.34 25.05 -14.26
C ARG A 283 -15.61 23.99 -15.32
N ILE A 284 -15.21 24.24 -16.57
CA ILE A 284 -15.38 23.27 -17.66
C ILE A 284 -14.43 22.09 -17.47
N ARG A 285 -13.17 22.32 -17.07
CA ARG A 285 -12.23 21.24 -16.72
C ARG A 285 -12.76 20.35 -15.59
N LEU A 286 -13.34 20.96 -14.56
CA LEU A 286 -13.98 20.23 -13.47
C LEU A 286 -15.15 19.40 -13.97
N ALA A 287 -16.00 19.96 -14.83
CA ALA A 287 -17.12 19.23 -15.44
C ALA A 287 -16.64 18.04 -16.30
N ILE A 288 -15.58 18.22 -17.09
CA ILE A 288 -14.95 17.14 -17.87
C ILE A 288 -14.45 16.03 -16.95
N VAL A 289 -13.67 16.38 -15.92
CA VAL A 289 -13.14 15.39 -14.98
C VAL A 289 -14.26 14.66 -14.23
N ALA A 290 -15.29 15.39 -13.79
CA ALA A 290 -16.44 14.80 -13.11
C ALA A 290 -17.21 13.83 -14.02
N ALA A 291 -17.49 14.23 -15.26
CA ALA A 291 -18.19 13.39 -16.23
C ALA A 291 -17.37 12.13 -16.58
N LEU A 292 -16.07 12.29 -16.86
CA LEU A 292 -15.17 11.16 -17.14
C LEU A 292 -15.07 10.21 -15.95
N SER A 293 -14.93 10.74 -14.72
CA SER A 293 -14.81 9.94 -13.51
C SER A 293 -16.10 9.18 -13.21
N LEU A 294 -17.27 9.82 -13.38
CA LEU A 294 -18.56 9.17 -13.18
C LEU A 294 -18.81 8.07 -14.21
N ALA A 295 -18.50 8.34 -15.49
CA ALA A 295 -18.60 7.34 -16.55
C ALA A 295 -17.65 6.16 -16.31
N ALA A 296 -16.39 6.44 -15.99
CA ALA A 296 -15.40 5.42 -15.67
C ALA A 296 -15.80 4.58 -14.46
N PHE A 297 -16.31 5.20 -13.40
CA PHE A 297 -16.83 4.49 -12.23
C PHE A 297 -18.02 3.60 -12.57
N ALA A 298 -18.99 4.11 -13.34
CA ALA A 298 -20.15 3.32 -13.77
C ALA A 298 -19.73 2.11 -14.62
N ILE A 299 -18.81 2.30 -15.56
CA ILE A 299 -18.28 1.23 -16.42
C ILE A 299 -17.50 0.23 -15.56
N ALA A 300 -16.58 0.68 -14.70
CA ALA A 300 -15.80 -0.18 -13.82
C ALA A 300 -16.69 -1.01 -12.90
N ARG A 301 -17.72 -0.40 -12.30
CA ARG A 301 -18.72 -1.10 -11.49
C ARG A 301 -19.46 -2.17 -12.31
N SER A 302 -19.86 -1.85 -13.53
CA SER A 302 -20.58 -2.81 -14.40
C SER A 302 -19.72 -3.99 -14.87
N LEU A 303 -18.42 -3.76 -15.10
CA LEU A 303 -17.49 -4.78 -15.60
C LEU A 303 -16.78 -5.55 -14.47
N SER A 304 -16.78 -5.01 -13.26
CA SER A 304 -16.17 -5.60 -12.07
C SER A 304 -17.15 -5.68 -10.89
N PRO A 305 -18.32 -6.34 -11.04
CA PRO A 305 -19.36 -6.37 -10.01
C PRO A 305 -18.91 -7.02 -8.70
N ALA A 306 -17.94 -7.94 -8.75
CA ALA A 306 -17.37 -8.58 -7.57
C ALA A 306 -16.69 -7.58 -6.60
N CYS A 307 -16.26 -6.41 -7.08
CA CYS A 307 -15.65 -5.37 -6.25
C CYS A 307 -16.65 -4.60 -5.40
N GLU A 308 -17.96 -4.79 -5.60
CA GLU A 308 -18.97 -4.15 -4.76
C GLU A 308 -19.01 -4.77 -3.36
N SER A 309 -18.92 -6.10 -3.29
CA SER A 309 -18.88 -6.86 -2.04
C SER A 309 -17.86 -8.00 -2.15
N PRO A 310 -16.57 -7.72 -1.87
CA PRO A 310 -15.50 -8.72 -1.92
C PRO A 310 -15.81 -10.01 -1.16
N TYR A 311 -16.48 -9.88 0.00
CA TYR A 311 -16.86 -11.00 0.87
C TYR A 311 -18.33 -11.42 0.75
N GLY A 312 -19.10 -10.84 -0.19
CA GLY A 312 -20.54 -11.10 -0.31
C GLY A 312 -20.89 -12.54 -0.68
N GLY A 313 -19.94 -13.31 -1.21
CA GLY A 313 -20.09 -14.73 -1.51
C GLY A 313 -19.74 -15.69 -0.38
N VAL A 314 -19.24 -15.19 0.77
CA VAL A 314 -18.86 -16.05 1.90
C VAL A 314 -20.13 -16.62 2.55
N PRO A 315 -20.28 -17.95 2.70
CA PRO A 315 -21.43 -18.54 3.39
C PRO A 315 -21.60 -17.98 4.80
N VAL A 316 -22.84 -17.72 5.22
CA VAL A 316 -23.17 -17.11 6.54
C VAL A 316 -22.48 -17.81 7.71
N VAL A 317 -22.39 -19.14 7.68
CA VAL A 317 -21.70 -19.91 8.72
C VAL A 317 -20.20 -19.59 8.78
N LEU A 318 -19.53 -19.42 7.64
CA LEU A 318 -18.12 -19.04 7.58
C LEU A 318 -17.91 -17.56 7.95
N GLN A 319 -18.89 -16.70 7.67
CA GLN A 319 -18.83 -15.32 8.16
C GLN A 319 -18.80 -15.30 9.69
N GLN A 320 -19.74 -15.99 10.33
CA GLN A 320 -19.87 -16.01 11.80
C GLN A 320 -18.70 -16.70 12.51
N LEU A 321 -18.22 -17.82 11.97
CA LEU A 321 -17.19 -18.63 12.63
C LEU A 321 -15.76 -18.17 12.34
N TRP A 322 -15.55 -17.47 11.22
CA TRP A 322 -14.21 -17.05 10.79
C TRP A 322 -14.12 -15.55 10.51
N LEU A 323 -14.85 -15.01 9.53
CA LEU A 323 -14.65 -13.63 9.08
C LEU A 323 -14.93 -12.60 10.19
N ASP A 324 -15.93 -12.85 11.04
CA ASP A 324 -16.26 -12.02 12.19
C ASP A 324 -15.18 -12.03 13.28
N GLN A 325 -14.29 -13.02 13.25
CA GLN A 325 -13.15 -13.16 14.15
C GLN A 325 -11.86 -12.56 13.56
N VAL A 326 -11.86 -12.15 12.28
CA VAL A 326 -10.72 -11.49 11.64
C VAL A 326 -10.75 -10.00 11.96
N GLY A 327 -9.82 -9.53 12.79
CA GLY A 327 -9.77 -8.14 13.24
C GLY A 327 -9.67 -7.12 12.10
N GLU A 328 -9.02 -7.48 11.00
CA GLU A 328 -8.89 -6.62 9.81
C GLU A 328 -10.21 -6.43 9.05
N ALA A 329 -11.13 -7.39 9.16
CA ALA A 329 -12.46 -7.32 8.56
C ALA A 329 -13.46 -6.52 9.40
N GLN A 330 -13.08 -6.13 10.63
CA GLN A 330 -13.97 -5.45 11.58
C GLN A 330 -13.77 -3.93 11.61
N SER A 331 -14.86 -3.22 11.87
CA SER A 331 -14.83 -1.78 12.12
C SER A 331 -14.14 -1.50 13.44
N ILE A 332 -13.29 -0.46 13.46
CA ILE A 332 -12.67 0.02 14.70
C ILE A 332 -13.71 0.49 15.73
N VAL A 333 -14.93 0.81 15.29
CA VAL A 333 -16.05 1.20 16.17
C VAL A 333 -16.59 0.00 16.97
N ALA A 334 -16.41 -1.22 16.45
CA ALA A 334 -16.77 -2.46 17.15
C ALA A 334 -15.61 -3.06 17.95
N ALA A 335 -14.39 -2.54 17.79
CA ALA A 335 -13.21 -3.03 18.49
C ALA A 335 -13.25 -2.72 19.99
N SER A 336 -12.44 -3.46 20.77
CA SER A 336 -12.27 -3.17 22.19
C SER A 336 -11.72 -1.76 22.40
N PHE A 337 -12.02 -1.16 23.56
CA PHE A 337 -11.58 0.20 23.87
C PHE A 337 -10.06 0.37 23.72
N GLY A 338 -9.25 -0.60 24.16
CA GLY A 338 -7.79 -0.52 24.04
C GLY A 338 -7.31 -0.47 22.60
N VAL A 339 -7.88 -1.31 21.72
CA VAL A 339 -7.55 -1.35 20.28
C VAL A 339 -8.00 -0.05 19.61
N ALA A 340 -9.25 0.37 19.83
CA ALA A 340 -9.79 1.60 19.28
C ALA A 340 -8.99 2.82 19.74
N PHE A 341 -8.67 2.92 21.04
CA PHE A 341 -7.88 4.01 21.58
C PHE A 341 -6.47 4.06 20.96
N GLY A 342 -5.79 2.92 20.84
CA GLY A 342 -4.46 2.85 20.25
C GLY A 342 -4.44 3.30 18.78
N TYR A 343 -5.24 2.66 17.93
CA TYR A 343 -5.26 2.98 16.50
C TYR A 343 -5.87 4.36 16.21
N CYS A 344 -7.06 4.66 16.74
CA CYS A 344 -7.68 5.96 16.48
C CYS A 344 -6.90 7.11 17.12
N GLY A 345 -6.25 6.90 18.28
CA GLY A 345 -5.43 7.92 18.94
C GLY A 345 -4.32 8.42 18.02
N VAL A 346 -3.53 7.52 17.43
CA VAL A 346 -2.45 7.87 16.49
C VAL A 346 -3.02 8.56 15.24
N MET A 347 -4.11 8.05 14.68
CA MET A 347 -4.72 8.61 13.48
C MET A 347 -5.27 10.03 13.72
N LEU A 348 -6.02 10.23 14.79
CA LEU A 348 -6.59 11.52 15.16
C LEU A 348 -5.51 12.54 15.54
N ALA A 349 -4.46 12.12 16.23
CA ALA A 349 -3.31 12.99 16.52
C ALA A 349 -2.68 13.50 15.21
N GLY A 350 -2.51 12.63 14.22
CA GLY A 350 -2.03 13.00 12.88
C GLY A 350 -2.96 14.01 12.17
N VAL A 351 -4.27 13.75 12.16
CA VAL A 351 -5.28 14.65 11.56
C VAL A 351 -5.25 16.02 12.22
N VAL A 352 -5.25 16.08 13.56
CA VAL A 352 -5.21 17.33 14.33
C VAL A 352 -3.93 18.10 14.04
N ALA A 353 -2.77 17.43 14.03
CA ALA A 353 -1.49 18.05 13.72
C ALA A 353 -1.46 18.63 12.29
N SER A 354 -1.94 17.87 11.30
CA SER A 354 -2.01 18.32 9.89
C SER A 354 -2.99 19.48 9.71
N ALA A 355 -4.15 19.44 10.36
CA ALA A 355 -5.13 20.53 10.33
C ALA A 355 -4.58 21.81 11.00
N TRP A 356 -3.91 21.66 12.14
CA TRP A 356 -3.24 22.77 12.82
C TRP A 356 -2.14 23.37 11.94
N LEU A 357 -1.28 22.56 11.33
CA LEU A 357 -0.25 23.03 10.41
C LEU A 357 -0.85 23.71 9.19
N LEU A 358 -1.91 23.16 8.60
CA LEU A 358 -2.57 23.73 7.44
C LEU A 358 -3.17 25.11 7.75
N ARG A 359 -3.74 25.29 8.94
CA ARG A 359 -4.29 26.58 9.39
C ARG A 359 -3.23 27.67 9.51
N HIS A 360 -2.00 27.32 9.89
CA HIS A 360 -0.92 28.30 10.11
C HIS A 360 0.01 28.45 8.89
N ARG A 361 0.11 27.41 8.04
CA ARG A 361 1.01 27.35 6.88
C ARG A 361 0.28 26.68 5.72
N PRO A 362 -0.68 27.35 5.06
CA PRO A 362 -1.46 26.74 3.99
C PRO A 362 -0.55 26.28 2.85
N ARG A 363 -0.47 24.97 2.65
CA ARG A 363 0.35 24.34 1.59
C ARG A 363 -0.42 23.17 1.00
N ARG A 364 -0.41 23.07 -0.33
CA ARG A 364 -1.03 21.96 -1.08
C ARG A 364 -0.63 20.57 -0.54
N ASN A 365 0.63 20.42 -0.17
CA ASN A 365 1.15 19.16 0.36
C ASN A 365 0.52 18.78 1.71
N LEU A 366 0.16 19.75 2.56
CA LEU A 366 -0.55 19.49 3.81
C LEU A 366 -2.01 19.11 3.57
N VAL A 367 -2.66 19.70 2.57
CA VAL A 367 -4.02 19.31 2.15
C VAL A 367 -4.04 17.85 1.69
N LEU A 368 -3.04 17.44 0.89
CA LEU A 368 -2.90 16.06 0.43
C LEU A 368 -2.73 15.09 1.61
N LEU A 369 -1.82 15.39 2.54
CA LEU A 369 -1.58 14.54 3.71
C LEU A 369 -2.81 14.45 4.62
N LEU A 370 -3.50 15.57 4.85
CA LEU A 370 -4.74 15.59 5.60
C LEU A 370 -5.83 14.74 4.93
N ALA A 371 -5.98 14.82 3.60
CA ALA A 371 -6.93 14.01 2.86
C ALA A 371 -6.63 12.51 2.99
N LEU A 372 -5.36 12.10 2.91
CA LEU A 372 -4.94 10.71 3.13
C LEU A 372 -5.23 10.25 4.56
N GLN A 373 -4.93 11.07 5.57
CA GLN A 373 -5.19 10.75 6.99
C GLN A 373 -6.70 10.62 7.28
N CYS A 374 -7.52 11.55 6.77
CA CYS A 374 -8.96 11.46 6.88
C CYS A 374 -9.51 10.21 6.18
N THR A 375 -8.92 9.83 5.04
CA THR A 375 -9.29 8.60 4.33
C THR A 375 -8.97 7.36 5.17
N ALA A 376 -7.82 7.34 5.85
CA ALA A 376 -7.48 6.26 6.78
C ALA A 376 -8.52 6.15 7.90
N VAL A 377 -8.89 7.28 8.53
CA VAL A 377 -9.91 7.31 9.59
C VAL A 377 -11.27 6.81 9.07
N ALA A 378 -11.65 7.25 7.87
CA ALA A 378 -12.92 6.85 7.25
C ALA A 378 -12.95 5.34 6.95
N ILE A 379 -11.85 4.75 6.48
CA ILE A 379 -11.75 3.30 6.25
C ILE A 379 -11.85 2.56 7.58
N ALA A 380 -11.04 2.94 8.58
CA ALA A 380 -11.05 2.28 9.88
C ALA A 380 -12.44 2.31 10.55
N ALA A 381 -13.15 3.44 10.46
CA ALA A 381 -14.51 3.57 10.97
C ALA A 381 -15.54 2.84 10.11
N GLY A 382 -15.38 2.89 8.79
CA GLY A 382 -16.35 2.45 7.78
C GLY A 382 -16.36 0.97 7.46
N LEU A 383 -15.45 0.16 8.01
CA LEU A 383 -15.44 -1.31 7.88
C LEU A 383 -16.59 -1.97 8.66
N ARG A 384 -17.83 -1.56 8.43
CA ARG A 384 -18.99 -2.42 8.71
C ARG A 384 -19.54 -2.84 7.36
N ARG A 385 -19.48 -4.14 7.06
CA ARG A 385 -20.24 -4.68 5.94
C ARG A 385 -21.02 -5.90 6.41
N SER A 386 -22.33 -5.68 6.46
CA SER A 386 -23.39 -6.69 6.35
C SER A 386 -23.22 -7.57 5.13
#